data_AF-A0A836RA29-F1
#
_entry.id   AF-A0A836RA29-F1
#
_cell.length_a   1.000
_cell.length_b   1.000
_cell.length_c   1.000
_cell.angle_alpha   90.00
_cell.angle_beta   90.00
_cell.angle_gamma   90.00
#
_symmetry.space_group_name_H-M   'P 1'
#
loop_
_entity.id
_entity.type
_entity.pdbx_description
1 polymer ?
#
loop_
_entity_poly.entity_id
_entity_poly.type
_entity_poly.pdbx_seq_one_letter_code
_entity_poly.pdbx_strand_id
1 'polypeptide(L)'
;MIFIVVLAVFWSIVAILHYLFGLDRYGVELKPYLAVFWRTRRLNRFIDRIAFKYFKFWKVFFTIGAFMAIGELLFTLKFFASNLLASYYGGSAQLVLPLIPGVTISFSSLPYFLVAVVVVFCLHEFAHGIAARVEGIRLKSIGIMFVVLIFGGFAELVDEDVSRAKIKSKLRLLAAGSMANLLCGIVF
;
A
#
# COMPACT_ATOMS: atom_id res chain seq x y z
N MET A 1 17.55 24.19 -4.85
CA MET A 1 18.87 23.65 -5.26
C MET A 1 19.36 22.54 -4.34
N ILE A 2 19.48 22.76 -3.03
CA ILE A 2 19.99 21.77 -2.05
C ILE A 2 19.21 20.45 -2.07
N PHE A 3 17.87 20.50 -2.08
CA PHE A 3 17.02 19.30 -2.12
C PHE A 3 17.30 18.38 -3.33
N ILE A 4 17.47 18.96 -4.53
CA ILE A 4 17.75 18.20 -5.75
C ILE A 4 19.12 17.52 -5.65
N VAL A 5 20.12 18.21 -5.09
CA VAL A 5 21.45 17.64 -4.87
C VAL A 5 21.39 16.47 -3.88
N VAL A 6 20.68 16.63 -2.76
CA VAL A 6 20.49 15.55 -1.77
C VAL A 6 19.79 14.35 -2.40
N LEU A 7 18.72 14.58 -3.16
CA LEU A 7 17.99 13.51 -3.85
C LEU A 7 18.87 12.79 -4.87
N ALA A 8 19.67 13.53 -5.66
CA ALA A 8 20.59 12.96 -6.62
C ALA A 8 21.69 12.13 -5.95
N VAL A 9 22.27 12.62 -4.84
CA VAL A 9 23.27 11.87 -4.05
C VAL A 9 22.66 10.59 -3.48
N PHE A 10 21.48 10.68 -2.87
CA PHE A 10 20.78 9.51 -2.33
C PHE A 10 20.56 8.44 -3.41
N TRP A 11 20.02 8.81 -4.57
CA TRP A 11 19.75 7.87 -5.65
C TRP A 11 21.03 7.33 -6.31
N SER A 12 22.10 8.13 -6.35
CA SER A 12 23.42 7.66 -6.80
C SER A 12 23.97 6.59 -5.87
N ILE A 13 23.85 6.78 -4.54
CA ILE A 13 24.24 5.77 -3.53
C ILE A 13 23.42 4.50 -3.73
N VAL A 14 22.10 4.59 -3.88
CA VAL A 14 21.23 3.43 -4.12
C VAL A 14 21.65 2.67 -5.38
N ALA A 15 21.94 3.37 -6.48
CA ALA A 15 22.39 2.75 -7.73
C ALA A 15 23.75 2.05 -7.58
N ILE A 16 24.71 2.69 -6.91
CA ILE A 16 26.02 2.10 -6.62
C ILE A 16 25.87 0.84 -5.76
N LEU A 17 25.08 0.90 -4.69
CA LEU A 17 24.83 -0.26 -3.82
C LEU A 17 24.16 -1.40 -4.60
N HIS A 18 23.17 -1.09 -5.44
CA HIS A 18 22.49 -2.08 -6.28
C HIS A 18 23.47 -2.81 -7.20
N TYR A 19 24.37 -2.07 -7.85
CA TYR A 19 25.39 -2.64 -8.73
C TYR A 19 26.45 -3.44 -7.96
N LEU A 20 26.98 -2.90 -6.85
CA LEU A 20 28.04 -3.55 -6.05
C LEU A 20 27.59 -4.88 -5.42
N PHE A 21 26.35 -4.94 -4.91
CA PHE A 21 25.84 -6.13 -4.23
C PHE A 21 25.11 -7.10 -5.18
N GLY A 22 24.98 -6.73 -6.46
CA GLY A 22 24.25 -7.50 -7.48
C GLY A 22 22.84 -7.81 -7.01
N LEU A 23 22.09 -6.80 -6.56
CA LEU A 23 20.81 -7.01 -5.86
C LEU A 23 19.71 -7.62 -6.74
N ASP A 24 19.90 -7.66 -8.07
CA ASP A 24 19.04 -8.37 -9.01
C ASP A 24 18.82 -9.84 -8.61
N ARG A 25 19.86 -10.50 -8.08
CA ARG A 25 19.79 -11.89 -7.60
C ARG A 25 18.85 -12.09 -6.41
N TYR A 26 18.50 -11.01 -5.72
CA TYR A 26 17.57 -11.00 -4.59
C TYR A 26 16.17 -10.48 -4.98
N GLY A 27 15.92 -10.28 -6.28
CA GLY A 27 14.64 -9.78 -6.79
C GLY A 27 14.47 -8.27 -6.59
N VAL A 28 15.56 -7.52 -6.38
CA VAL A 28 15.54 -6.06 -6.35
C VAL A 28 15.78 -5.55 -7.76
N GLU A 29 14.79 -4.86 -8.33
CA GLU A 29 14.89 -4.20 -9.62
C GLU A 29 15.01 -2.69 -9.43
N LEU A 30 16.07 -2.10 -10.00
CA LEU A 30 16.22 -0.66 -10.09
C LEU A 30 15.73 -0.17 -11.46
N LYS A 31 14.80 0.77 -11.47
CA LYS A 31 14.25 1.38 -12.69
C LYS A 31 14.81 2.81 -12.87
N PRO A 32 14.98 3.28 -14.11
CA PRO A 32 15.66 4.56 -14.41
C PRO A 32 14.91 5.80 -13.90
N TYR A 33 13.61 5.68 -13.60
CA TYR A 33 12.76 6.75 -13.08
C TYR A 33 12.76 6.85 -11.55
N LEU A 34 13.92 6.59 -10.91
CA LEU A 34 14.09 6.65 -9.46
C LEU A 34 13.10 5.73 -8.74
N ALA A 35 13.09 4.44 -9.11
CA ALA A 35 12.26 3.45 -8.47
C ALA A 35 13.02 2.16 -8.17
N VAL A 36 12.88 1.67 -6.95
CA VAL A 36 13.36 0.36 -6.50
C VAL A 36 12.16 -0.52 -6.23
N PHE A 37 12.12 -1.71 -6.81
CA PHE A 37 11.12 -2.73 -6.52
C PHE A 37 11.83 -3.94 -5.94
N TRP A 38 11.38 -4.41 -4.79
CA TRP A 38 11.84 -5.67 -4.24
C TRP A 38 10.71 -6.69 -4.26
N ARG A 39 10.89 -7.77 -5.04
CA ARG A 39 9.91 -8.86 -5.21
C ARG A 39 10.35 -10.11 -4.46
N THR A 40 9.39 -10.76 -3.82
CA THR A 40 9.60 -12.06 -3.19
C THR A 40 8.41 -12.99 -3.39
N ARG A 41 8.70 -14.26 -3.63
CA ARG A 41 7.70 -15.36 -3.66
C ARG A 41 7.68 -16.15 -2.35
N ARG A 42 8.61 -15.86 -1.42
CA ARG A 42 8.81 -16.64 -0.19
C ARG A 42 7.57 -16.63 0.72
N LEU A 43 6.80 -15.54 0.66
CA LEU A 43 5.61 -15.33 1.49
C LEU A 43 4.33 -15.89 0.85
N ASN A 44 4.34 -16.26 -0.44
CA ASN A 44 3.14 -16.74 -1.12
C ASN A 44 2.54 -17.99 -0.45
N ARG A 45 3.39 -18.96 -0.09
CA ARG A 45 2.94 -20.19 0.60
C ARG A 45 2.33 -19.90 1.97
N PHE A 46 2.87 -18.91 2.68
CA PHE A 46 2.33 -18.48 3.97
C PHE A 46 0.95 -17.84 3.80
N ILE A 47 0.81 -16.95 2.82
CA ILE A 47 -0.47 -16.33 2.44
C ILE A 47 -1.49 -17.41 2.05
N ASP A 48 -1.11 -18.35 1.18
CA ASP A 48 -1.97 -19.49 0.78
C ASP A 48 -2.46 -20.26 2.02
N ARG A 49 -1.55 -20.59 2.94
CA ARG A 49 -1.88 -21.34 4.15
C ARG A 49 -2.91 -20.60 4.99
N ILE A 50 -2.72 -19.30 5.23
CA ILE A 50 -3.66 -18.50 6.03
C ILE A 50 -5.00 -18.34 5.32
N ALA A 51 -4.97 -18.06 4.02
CA ALA A 51 -6.16 -17.88 3.20
C ALA A 51 -7.04 -19.14 3.20
N PHE A 52 -6.45 -20.31 2.97
CA PHE A 52 -7.21 -21.56 2.92
C PHE A 52 -7.58 -22.10 4.30
N LYS A 53 -6.72 -21.95 5.33
CA LYS A 53 -7.02 -22.41 6.70
C LYS A 53 -8.25 -21.71 7.27
N TYR A 54 -8.39 -20.41 7.04
CA TYR A 54 -9.48 -19.59 7.58
C TYR A 54 -10.41 -19.07 6.47
N PHE A 55 -10.58 -19.84 5.39
CA PHE A 55 -11.27 -19.42 4.17
C PHE A 55 -12.65 -18.78 4.41
N LYS A 56 -13.50 -19.41 5.22
CA LYS A 56 -14.85 -18.90 5.51
C LYS A 56 -14.80 -17.56 6.25
N PHE A 57 -13.90 -17.44 7.24
CA PHE A 57 -13.71 -16.20 7.98
C PHE A 57 -13.29 -15.06 7.05
N TRP A 58 -12.24 -15.27 6.24
CA TRP A 58 -11.75 -14.25 5.32
C TRP A 58 -12.82 -13.83 4.30
N LYS A 59 -13.62 -14.77 3.80
CA LYS A 59 -14.69 -14.47 2.85
C LYS A 59 -15.76 -13.56 3.45
N VAL A 60 -16.13 -13.76 4.71
CA VAL A 60 -17.04 -12.87 5.43
C VAL A 60 -16.36 -11.52 5.69
N PHE A 61 -15.14 -11.54 6.22
CA PHE A 61 -14.34 -10.35 6.53
C PHE A 61 -14.23 -9.41 5.33
N PHE A 62 -13.81 -9.90 4.16
CA PHE A 62 -13.72 -9.08 2.95
C PHE A 62 -15.07 -8.71 2.35
N THR A 63 -16.13 -9.48 2.61
CA THR A 63 -17.49 -9.08 2.21
C THR A 63 -17.93 -7.86 3.01
N ILE A 64 -17.72 -7.85 4.33
CA ILE A 64 -17.97 -6.69 5.19
C ILE A 64 -17.09 -5.52 4.71
N GLY A 65 -15.81 -5.76 4.49
CA GLY A 65 -14.88 -4.76 3.97
C GLY A 65 -15.33 -4.13 2.65
N ALA A 66 -15.92 -4.90 1.73
CA ALA A 66 -16.46 -4.36 0.49
C ALA A 66 -17.64 -3.38 0.72
N PHE A 67 -18.50 -3.62 1.72
CA PHE A 67 -19.53 -2.67 2.11
C PHE A 67 -18.96 -1.45 2.83
N MET A 68 -17.96 -1.66 3.71
CA MET A 68 -17.28 -0.57 4.41
C MET A 68 -16.56 0.37 3.43
N ALA A 69 -15.90 -0.17 2.40
CA ALA A 69 -15.24 0.62 1.36
C ALA A 69 -16.22 1.57 0.62
N ILE A 70 -17.48 1.16 0.44
CA ILE A 70 -18.51 2.05 -0.11
C ILE A 70 -18.80 3.19 0.87
N GLY A 71 -18.92 2.89 2.16
CA GLY A 71 -19.09 3.89 3.21
C GLY A 71 -17.91 4.87 3.30
N GLU A 72 -16.68 4.35 3.25
CA GLU A 72 -15.44 5.14 3.22
C GLU A 72 -15.38 6.05 1.99
N LEU A 73 -15.78 5.55 0.82
CA LEU A 73 -15.86 6.34 -0.40
C LEU A 73 -16.86 7.49 -0.25
N LEU A 74 -18.08 7.20 0.22
CA LEU A 74 -19.11 8.23 0.43
C LEU A 74 -18.68 9.27 1.47
N PHE A 75 -18.07 8.82 2.56
CA PHE A 75 -17.50 9.69 3.59
C PHE A 75 -16.41 10.58 3.01
N THR A 76 -15.48 10.01 2.24
CA THR A 76 -14.35 10.74 1.63
C THR A 76 -14.84 11.78 0.64
N LEU A 77 -15.81 11.44 -0.22
CA LEU A 77 -16.42 12.38 -1.16
C LEU A 77 -17.11 13.53 -0.41
N LYS A 78 -17.87 13.23 0.64
CA LYS A 78 -18.50 14.26 1.49
C LYS A 78 -17.45 15.14 2.16
N PHE A 79 -16.42 14.56 2.75
CA PHE A 79 -15.34 15.26 3.43
C PHE A 79 -14.64 16.25 2.49
N PHE A 80 -14.26 15.81 1.29
CA PHE A 80 -13.62 16.69 0.31
C PHE A 80 -14.57 17.76 -0.22
N ALA A 81 -15.83 17.43 -0.50
CA ALA A 81 -16.82 18.41 -0.95
C ALA A 81 -17.05 19.50 0.11
N SER A 82 -17.20 19.12 1.39
CA SER A 82 -17.35 20.06 2.49
C SER A 82 -16.12 20.95 2.67
N ASN A 83 -14.91 20.39 2.55
CA ASN A 83 -13.67 21.17 2.63
C ASN A 83 -13.50 22.16 1.47
N LEU A 84 -13.88 21.76 0.26
CA LEU A 84 -13.83 22.63 -0.91
C LEU A 84 -14.82 23.79 -0.77
N LEU A 85 -16.05 23.51 -0.34
CA LEU A 85 -17.07 24.54 -0.10
C LEU A 85 -16.65 25.48 1.03
N ALA A 86 -16.14 24.95 2.15
CA ALA A 86 -15.62 25.77 3.24
C ALA A 86 -14.50 26.71 2.76
N SER A 87 -13.56 26.18 1.98
CA SER A 87 -12.46 26.98 1.40
C SER A 87 -12.97 28.09 0.48
N TYR A 88 -14.01 27.81 -0.31
CA TYR A 88 -14.58 28.77 -1.26
C TYR A 88 -15.40 29.88 -0.58
N TYR A 89 -16.21 29.54 0.43
CA TYR A 89 -17.09 30.49 1.13
C TYR A 89 -16.43 31.16 2.35
N GLY A 90 -15.12 31.01 2.54
CA GLY A 90 -14.38 31.64 3.65
C GLY A 90 -14.59 30.99 5.02
N GLY A 91 -15.06 29.74 5.05
CA GLY A 91 -15.13 28.92 6.26
C GLY A 91 -13.80 28.23 6.57
N SER A 92 -13.69 27.64 7.77
CA SER A 92 -12.51 26.89 8.20
C SER A 92 -12.46 25.51 7.55
N ALA A 93 -11.61 25.33 6.54
CA ALA A 93 -11.32 24.03 5.97
C ALA A 93 -10.32 23.24 6.83
N GLN A 94 -10.53 21.92 6.93
CA GLN A 94 -9.59 20.99 7.52
C GLN A 94 -8.52 20.62 6.48
N LEU A 95 -7.27 21.01 6.74
CA LEU A 95 -6.15 20.67 5.87
C LEU A 95 -5.74 19.21 6.02
N VAL A 96 -5.64 18.50 4.89
CA VAL A 96 -4.91 17.23 4.79
C VAL A 96 -3.47 17.56 4.42
N LEU A 97 -2.57 17.57 5.41
CA LEU A 97 -1.15 17.86 5.18
C LEU A 97 -0.40 16.60 4.75
N PRO A 98 0.35 16.62 3.63
CA PRO A 98 1.25 15.54 3.29
C PRO A 98 2.37 15.44 4.34
N LEU A 99 2.75 14.23 4.73
CA LEU A 99 3.84 13.99 5.68
C LEU A 99 5.19 14.07 4.96
N ILE A 100 5.84 15.22 5.09
CA ILE A 100 7.11 15.58 4.46
C ILE A 100 8.14 15.77 5.58
N PRO A 101 9.17 14.91 5.65
CA PRO A 101 10.26 15.02 6.62
C PRO A 101 10.88 16.42 6.67
N GLY A 102 10.93 17.03 7.84
CA GLY A 102 11.51 18.36 8.07
C GLY A 102 10.61 19.55 7.69
N VAL A 103 9.42 19.30 7.13
CA VAL A 103 8.45 20.35 6.78
C VAL A 103 7.17 20.20 7.59
N THR A 104 6.52 19.04 7.51
CA THR A 104 5.25 18.76 8.20
C THR A 104 5.38 17.69 9.27
N ILE A 105 6.50 16.95 9.29
CA ILE A 105 6.87 16.03 10.38
C ILE A 105 8.31 16.29 10.82
N SER A 106 8.56 16.33 12.13
CA SER A 106 9.90 16.51 12.69
C SER A 106 10.78 15.29 12.46
N PHE A 107 12.10 15.49 12.37
CA PHE A 107 13.07 14.39 12.25
C PHE A 107 13.01 13.42 13.44
N SER A 108 12.66 13.90 14.63
CA SER A 108 12.47 13.07 15.83
C SER A 108 11.28 12.10 15.71
N SER A 109 10.25 12.46 14.95
CA SER A 109 9.05 11.63 14.75
C SER A 109 9.18 10.65 13.58
N LEU A 110 10.22 10.78 12.74
CA LEU A 110 10.42 9.92 11.58
C LEU A 110 10.53 8.42 11.91
N PRO A 111 11.24 7.98 12.97
CA PRO A 111 11.31 6.55 13.28
C PRO A 111 9.92 5.95 13.53
N TYR A 112 9.08 6.67 14.28
CA TYR A 112 7.71 6.25 14.58
C TYR A 112 6.85 6.22 13.32
N PHE A 113 6.95 7.26 12.48
CA PHE A 113 6.25 7.31 11.20
C PHE A 113 6.66 6.16 10.27
N LEU A 114 7.95 5.88 10.13
CA LEU A 114 8.45 4.79 9.27
C LEU A 114 7.94 3.42 9.75
N VAL A 115 7.93 3.18 11.06
CA VAL A 115 7.37 1.95 11.63
C VAL A 115 5.88 1.85 11.32
N ALA A 116 5.11 2.92 11.54
CA ALA A 116 3.67 2.94 11.25
C ALA A 116 3.38 2.67 9.76
N VAL A 117 4.12 3.32 8.86
CA VAL A 117 4.00 3.15 7.40
C VAL A 117 4.27 1.70 7.00
N VAL A 118 5.36 1.11 7.50
CA VAL A 118 5.70 -0.29 7.20
C VAL A 118 4.61 -1.23 7.69
N VAL A 119 4.13 -1.06 8.93
CA VAL A 119 3.07 -1.91 9.50
C VAL A 119 1.79 -1.81 8.66
N VAL A 120 1.31 -0.60 8.39
CA VAL A 120 0.08 -0.37 7.63
C VAL A 120 0.20 -0.94 6.23
N PHE A 121 1.26 -0.64 5.47
CA PHE A 121 1.41 -1.16 4.11
C PHE A 121 1.61 -2.66 4.06
N CYS A 122 2.37 -3.25 5.00
CA CYS A 122 2.50 -4.70 5.06
C CYS A 122 1.12 -5.34 5.26
N LEU A 123 0.35 -4.90 6.25
CA LEU A 123 -0.99 -5.44 6.51
C LEU A 123 -1.92 -5.22 5.32
N HIS A 124 -1.86 -4.07 4.66
CA HIS A 124 -2.62 -3.73 3.46
C HIS A 124 -2.39 -4.74 2.33
N GLU A 125 -1.12 -4.96 1.96
CA GLU A 125 -0.78 -5.88 0.87
C GLU A 125 -1.00 -7.34 1.24
N PHE A 126 -0.76 -7.70 2.52
CA PHE A 126 -1.10 -9.04 3.01
C PHE A 126 -2.60 -9.29 2.88
N ALA A 127 -3.45 -8.31 3.18
CA ALA A 127 -4.89 -8.43 3.01
C ALA A 127 -5.29 -8.62 1.54
N HIS A 128 -4.71 -7.84 0.60
CA HIS A 128 -4.90 -8.06 -0.83
C HIS A 128 -4.46 -9.47 -1.27
N GLY A 129 -3.30 -9.93 -0.80
CA GLY A 129 -2.80 -11.27 -1.05
C GLY A 129 -3.77 -12.35 -0.57
N ILE A 130 -4.22 -12.28 0.68
CA ILE A 130 -5.17 -13.24 1.26
C ILE A 130 -6.51 -13.19 0.50
N ALA A 131 -7.04 -12.00 0.22
CA ALA A 131 -8.29 -11.81 -0.51
C ALA A 131 -8.22 -12.42 -1.92
N ALA A 132 -7.11 -12.21 -2.63
CA ALA A 132 -6.88 -12.81 -3.93
C ALA A 132 -6.97 -14.35 -3.85
N ARG A 133 -6.28 -14.97 -2.88
CA ARG A 133 -6.31 -16.43 -2.72
C ARG A 133 -7.68 -16.97 -2.34
N VAL A 134 -8.41 -16.28 -1.47
CA VAL A 134 -9.79 -16.64 -1.08
C VAL A 134 -10.77 -16.53 -2.26
N GLU A 135 -10.53 -15.60 -3.18
CA GLU A 135 -11.34 -15.42 -4.39
C GLU A 135 -10.85 -16.25 -5.59
N GLY A 136 -9.86 -17.11 -5.39
CA GLY A 136 -9.34 -18.01 -6.42
C GLY A 136 -8.36 -17.36 -7.41
N ILE A 137 -7.91 -16.14 -7.14
CA ILE A 137 -6.96 -15.39 -7.96
C ILE A 137 -5.54 -15.73 -7.53
N ARG A 138 -4.68 -16.14 -8.47
CA ARG A 138 -3.28 -16.52 -8.15
C ARG A 138 -2.40 -15.30 -7.89
N LEU A 139 -1.52 -15.47 -6.90
CA LEU A 139 -0.50 -14.51 -6.50
C LEU A 139 0.83 -14.86 -7.15
N LYS A 140 1.37 -13.98 -8.01
CA LYS A 140 2.69 -14.13 -8.65
C LYS A 140 3.81 -13.86 -7.63
N SER A 141 3.75 -12.73 -6.95
CA SER A 141 4.72 -12.29 -5.94
C SER A 141 4.12 -11.22 -5.04
N ILE A 142 4.75 -10.96 -3.90
CA ILE A 142 4.55 -9.73 -3.15
C ILE A 142 5.85 -8.94 -3.12
N GLY A 143 5.76 -7.66 -2.83
CA GLY A 143 6.94 -6.82 -2.77
C GLY A 143 6.73 -5.50 -2.07
N ILE A 144 7.83 -4.78 -1.99
CA ILE A 144 7.90 -3.40 -1.52
C ILE A 144 8.48 -2.59 -2.68
N MET A 145 7.95 -1.39 -2.89
CA MET A 145 8.47 -0.42 -3.82
C MET A 145 8.84 0.88 -3.11
N PHE A 146 9.88 1.52 -3.62
CA PHE A 146 10.28 2.85 -3.23
C PHE A 146 10.47 3.70 -4.48
N VAL A 147 9.61 4.70 -4.67
CA VAL A 147 9.57 5.54 -5.88
C VAL A 147 9.75 6.99 -5.50
N VAL A 148 10.84 7.62 -5.95
CA VAL A 148 11.26 8.99 -5.62
C VAL A 148 11.50 9.18 -4.11
N LEU A 149 10.42 9.28 -3.33
CA LEU A 149 10.36 9.36 -1.86
C LEU A 149 9.14 8.62 -1.27
N ILE A 150 8.38 7.92 -2.10
CA ILE A 150 7.14 7.25 -1.73
C ILE A 150 7.44 5.77 -1.50
N PHE A 151 7.12 5.29 -0.31
CA PHE A 151 7.12 3.87 0.03
C PHE A 151 5.76 3.27 -0.28
N GLY A 152 5.75 2.05 -0.81
CA GLY A 152 4.53 1.29 -1.01
C GLY A 152 4.82 -0.21 -0.97
N GLY A 153 3.79 -0.99 -0.68
CA GLY A 153 3.80 -2.41 -0.94
C GLY A 153 3.13 -2.73 -2.28
N PHE A 154 3.28 -3.96 -2.77
CA PHE A 154 2.43 -4.47 -3.84
C PHE A 154 2.25 -5.99 -3.74
N ALA A 155 1.05 -6.46 -4.08
CA ALA A 155 0.76 -7.85 -4.40
C ALA A 155 0.55 -8.01 -5.91
N GLU A 156 1.46 -8.71 -6.57
CA GLU A 156 1.41 -8.96 -8.01
C GLU A 156 0.51 -10.18 -8.29
N LEU A 157 -0.58 -9.97 -9.03
CA LEU A 157 -1.58 -10.99 -9.31
C LEU A 157 -1.49 -11.49 -10.76
N VAL A 158 -2.11 -12.64 -11.02
CA VAL A 158 -2.28 -13.14 -12.39
C VAL A 158 -3.42 -12.38 -13.07
N ASP A 159 -3.09 -11.62 -14.11
CA ASP A 159 -4.00 -10.69 -14.79
C ASP A 159 -5.20 -11.42 -15.44
N GLU A 160 -4.96 -12.63 -15.98
CA GLU A 160 -6.03 -13.46 -16.52
C GLU A 160 -7.03 -13.91 -15.45
N ASP A 161 -6.57 -14.19 -14.24
CA ASP A 161 -7.43 -14.59 -13.13
C ASP A 161 -8.25 -13.38 -12.64
N VAL A 162 -7.62 -12.21 -12.52
CA VAL A 162 -8.30 -10.96 -12.13
C VAL A 162 -9.36 -10.59 -13.16
N SER A 163 -9.03 -10.64 -14.46
CA SER A 163 -9.97 -10.25 -15.52
C SER A 163 -11.22 -11.14 -15.54
N ARG A 164 -11.05 -12.46 -15.38
CA ARG A 164 -12.13 -13.46 -15.33
C ARG A 164 -12.92 -13.48 -14.02
N ALA A 165 -12.41 -12.87 -12.95
CA ALA A 165 -13.08 -12.87 -11.66
C ALA A 165 -14.45 -12.16 -11.71
N LYS A 166 -15.41 -12.68 -10.95
CA LYS A 166 -16.74 -12.07 -10.81
C LYS A 166 -16.61 -10.69 -10.14
N ILE A 167 -17.57 -9.80 -10.40
CA ILE A 167 -17.59 -8.45 -9.82
C ILE A 167 -17.49 -8.49 -8.28
N LYS A 168 -18.21 -9.38 -7.61
CA LYS A 168 -18.14 -9.52 -6.14
C LYS A 168 -16.74 -9.89 -5.65
N SER A 169 -16.02 -10.73 -6.40
CA SER A 169 -14.63 -11.11 -6.10
C SER A 169 -13.68 -9.94 -6.29
N LYS A 170 -13.85 -9.16 -7.37
CA LYS A 170 -13.11 -7.92 -7.61
C LYS A 170 -13.35 -6.89 -6.51
N LEU A 171 -14.60 -6.70 -6.08
CA LEU A 171 -14.94 -5.77 -5.00
C LEU A 171 -14.27 -6.16 -3.68
N ARG A 172 -14.31 -7.43 -3.29
CA ARG A 172 -13.62 -7.93 -2.10
C ARG A 172 -12.11 -7.75 -2.20
N LEU A 173 -11.54 -8.04 -3.37
CA LEU A 173 -10.11 -7.87 -3.62
C LEU A 173 -9.71 -6.40 -3.49
N LEU A 174 -10.41 -5.48 -4.16
CA LEU A 174 -10.10 -4.05 -4.16
C LEU A 174 -10.32 -3.41 -2.78
N ALA A 175 -11.32 -3.87 -2.02
CA ALA A 175 -11.60 -3.37 -0.69
C ALA A 175 -10.70 -3.95 0.41
N ALA A 176 -9.96 -5.03 0.14
CA ALA A 176 -9.22 -5.77 1.16
C ALA A 176 -8.18 -4.92 1.89
N GLY A 177 -7.40 -4.12 1.14
CA GLY A 177 -6.40 -3.24 1.71
C GLY A 177 -7.02 -2.12 2.56
N SER A 178 -8.11 -1.49 2.09
CA SER A 178 -8.79 -0.45 2.87
C SER A 178 -9.36 -1.00 4.18
N MET A 179 -10.00 -2.17 4.12
CA MET A 179 -10.49 -2.88 5.31
C MET A 179 -9.37 -3.18 6.32
N ALA A 180 -8.19 -3.58 5.84
CA ALA A 180 -7.04 -3.82 6.70
C ALA A 180 -6.51 -2.53 7.35
N ASN A 181 -6.44 -1.43 6.59
CA ASN A 181 -6.03 -0.13 7.11
C ASN A 181 -7.02 0.38 8.18
N LEU A 182 -8.32 0.28 7.90
CA LEU A 182 -9.36 0.68 8.85
C LEU A 182 -9.24 -0.13 10.14
N LEU A 183 -9.11 -1.45 10.05
CA LEU A 183 -8.94 -2.30 11.22
C LEU A 183 -7.67 -1.94 11.99
N CYS A 184 -6.56 -1.68 11.30
CA CYS A 184 -5.31 -1.25 11.92
C CYS A 184 -5.52 0.04 12.72
N GLY A 185 -6.20 1.04 12.16
CA GLY A 185 -6.47 2.31 12.84
C GLY A 185 -7.53 2.25 13.95
N ILE A 186 -8.35 1.19 14.01
CA ILE A 186 -9.28 0.97 15.13
C ILE A 186 -8.56 0.28 16.30
N VAL A 187 -7.58 -0.57 16.01
CA VAL A 187 -6.89 -1.39 17.02
C VAL A 187 -5.73 -0.65 17.69
N PHE A 188 -5.03 0.22 16.95
CA PHE A 188 -3.87 0.97 17.40
C PHE A 188 -4.17 2.48 17.41
#